data_AF-A0ABD1BDY6-F1
#
_entry.id   AF-A0ABD1BDY6-F1
#
_cell.length_a   1.000
_cell.length_b   1.000
_cell.length_c   1.000
_cell.angle_alpha   90.00
_cell.angle_beta   90.00
_cell.angle_gamma   90.00
#
_symmetry.space_group_name_H-M   'P 1'
#
loop_
_entity.id
_entity.type
_entity.pdbx_description
1 polymer ?
#
loop_
_entity_poly.entity_id
_entity_poly.type
_entity_poly.pdbx_seq_one_letter_code
_entity_poly.pdbx_strand_id
1 'polypeptide(L)'
;MICVNELIRGAERFVLSLLSVLNGEEDMVQCCFVESTATDIPFFGSRVKLRKKRVEGFIETDLEGLTGHEAKILKHLKEYLIEDIEKGVEFANKSSKAS
;
A
#
# COMPACT_ATOMS: atom_id res chain seq x y z
N MET A 1 -17.20 6.80 18.38
CA MET A 1 -17.57 5.38 18.27
C MET A 1 -17.80 4.93 16.82
N ILE A 2 -18.39 5.76 15.95
CA ILE A 2 -18.64 5.43 14.53
C ILE A 2 -17.36 5.17 13.71
N CYS A 3 -16.29 5.98 13.87
CA CYS A 3 -15.04 5.77 13.11
C CYS A 3 -14.31 4.46 13.43
N VAL A 4 -14.41 3.94 14.66
CA VAL A 4 -13.72 2.70 15.05
C VAL A 4 -14.36 1.49 14.35
N ASN A 5 -15.68 1.51 14.19
CA ASN A 5 -16.41 0.40 13.56
C ASN A 5 -16.05 0.27 12.06
N GLU A 6 -15.91 1.39 11.35
CA GLU A 6 -15.54 1.35 9.92
C GLU A 6 -14.08 0.95 9.71
N LEU A 7 -13.16 1.30 10.63
CA LEU A 7 -11.79 0.80 10.60
C LEU A 7 -11.74 -0.73 10.73
N ILE A 8 -12.52 -1.29 11.66
CA ILE A 8 -12.61 -2.75 11.88
C ILE A 8 -13.11 -3.44 10.61
N ARG A 9 -14.17 -2.92 9.99
CA ARG A 9 -14.75 -3.48 8.76
C ARG A 9 -13.77 -3.45 7.58
N GLY A 10 -12.97 -2.39 7.47
CA GLY A 10 -11.91 -2.30 6.48
C GLY A 10 -10.84 -3.37 6.66
N ALA A 11 -10.35 -3.53 7.89
CA ALA A 11 -9.35 -4.54 8.23
C ALA A 11 -9.88 -5.97 8.02
N GLU A 12 -11.12 -6.25 8.44
CA GLU A 12 -11.78 -7.54 8.25
C GLU A 12 -11.84 -7.92 6.76
N ARG A 13 -12.32 -7.02 5.91
CA ARG A 13 -12.39 -7.27 4.46
C ARG A 13 -11.03 -7.55 3.85
N PHE A 14 -10.01 -6.82 4.28
CA PHE A 14 -8.65 -7.04 3.81
C PHE A 14 -8.14 -8.44 4.20
N VAL A 15 -8.29 -8.83 5.47
CA VAL A 15 -7.88 -10.15 5.96
C VAL A 15 -8.64 -11.27 5.27
N LEU A 16 -9.97 -11.13 5.10
CA LEU A 16 -10.78 -12.10 4.39
C LEU A 16 -10.33 -12.25 2.93
N SER A 17 -9.96 -11.16 2.26
CA SER A 17 -9.42 -11.20 0.89
C SER A 17 -8.10 -11.98 0.84
N LEU A 18 -7.20 -11.79 1.82
CA LEU A 18 -5.95 -12.55 1.92
C LEU A 18 -6.20 -14.05 2.12
N LEU A 19 -7.15 -14.41 2.99
CA LEU A 19 -7.52 -15.81 3.23
C LEU A 19 -8.11 -16.47 1.98
N SER A 20 -8.96 -15.77 1.25
CA SER A 20 -9.53 -16.25 -0.01
C SER A 20 -8.43 -16.54 -1.05
N VAL A 21 -7.47 -15.62 -1.20
CA VAL A 21 -6.33 -15.80 -2.11
C VAL A 21 -5.45 -16.97 -1.69
N LEU A 22 -5.23 -17.16 -0.39
CA LEU A 22 -4.53 -18.33 0.15
C LEU A 22 -5.27 -19.64 -0.17
N ASN A 23 -6.60 -19.62 -0.10
CA ASN A 23 -7.46 -20.76 -0.41
C ASN A 23 -7.51 -21.10 -1.92
N GLY A 24 -6.99 -20.21 -2.77
CA GLY A 24 -6.85 -20.44 -4.21
C GLY A 24 -7.78 -19.62 -5.08
N GLU A 25 -8.52 -18.66 -4.52
CA GLU A 25 -9.18 -17.64 -5.33
C GLU A 25 -8.15 -16.85 -6.12
N GLU A 26 -8.41 -16.69 -7.42
CA GLU A 26 -7.58 -15.91 -8.33
C GLU A 26 -8.20 -14.53 -8.56
N ASP A 27 -7.46 -13.63 -9.20
CA ASP A 27 -7.96 -12.31 -9.63
C ASP A 27 -8.39 -11.32 -8.53
N MET A 28 -7.97 -11.55 -7.29
CA MET A 28 -8.17 -10.57 -6.22
C MET A 28 -7.26 -9.37 -6.38
N VAL A 29 -7.88 -8.19 -6.41
CA VAL A 29 -7.22 -6.89 -6.44
C VAL A 29 -7.54 -6.16 -5.14
N GLN A 30 -6.50 -5.70 -4.44
CA GLN A 30 -6.66 -4.86 -3.25
C GLN A 30 -5.71 -3.67 -3.28
N CYS A 31 -6.11 -2.57 -2.64
CA CYS A 31 -5.23 -1.44 -2.43
C CYS A 31 -4.36 -1.72 -1.20
N CYS A 32 -3.05 -1.71 -1.36
CA CYS A 32 -2.09 -2.03 -0.30
C CYS A 32 -0.92 -1.06 -0.31
N PHE A 33 -0.45 -0.70 0.88
CA PHE A 33 0.82 -0.01 1.05
C PHE A 33 1.94 -1.05 1.12
N VAL A 34 2.72 -1.15 0.05
CA VAL A 34 3.77 -2.17 -0.12
C VAL A 34 5.02 -1.54 -0.72
N GLU A 35 6.13 -2.28 -0.69
CA GLU A 35 7.27 -1.95 -1.54
C GLU A 35 6.80 -1.98 -2.99
N SER A 36 6.97 -0.86 -3.71
CA SER A 36 6.33 -0.66 -5.00
C SER A 36 7.28 -0.02 -6.00
N THR A 37 7.15 -0.45 -7.26
CA THR A 37 7.81 0.16 -8.42
C THR A 37 6.88 1.05 -9.23
N ALA A 38 5.63 1.24 -8.79
CA ALA A 38 4.64 2.05 -9.50
C ALA A 38 4.98 3.56 -9.48
N THR A 39 5.89 3.97 -8.60
CA THR A 39 6.36 5.34 -8.44
C THR A 39 7.86 5.38 -8.17
N ASP A 40 8.42 6.59 -8.12
CA ASP A 40 9.82 6.89 -7.80
C ASP A 40 10.20 6.71 -6.32
N ILE A 41 9.23 6.45 -5.44
CA ILE A 41 9.44 6.22 -4.01
C ILE A 41 9.33 4.73 -3.66
N PRO A 42 10.08 4.24 -2.65
CA PRO A 42 10.24 2.80 -2.41
C PRO A 42 8.99 2.10 -1.88
N PHE A 43 8.12 2.82 -1.15
CA PHE A 43 6.84 2.28 -0.67
C PHE A 43 5.70 3.17 -1.13
N PHE A 44 4.64 2.56 -1.66
CA PHE A 44 3.49 3.31 -2.16
C PHE A 44 2.19 2.51 -2.02
N GLY A 45 1.10 3.23 -1.77
CA GLY A 45 -0.25 2.68 -1.72
C GLY A 45 -0.83 2.56 -3.11
N SER A 46 -0.98 1.36 -3.64
CA SER A 46 -1.53 1.14 -4.99
C SER A 46 -2.39 -0.12 -5.04
N ARG A 47 -3.20 -0.25 -6.09
CA ARG A 47 -3.91 -1.51 -6.35
C ARG A 47 -2.92 -2.56 -6.81
N VAL A 48 -2.92 -3.68 -6.10
CA VAL A 48 -2.08 -4.83 -6.35
C VAL A 48 -2.93 -6.05 -6.64
N LYS A 49 -2.49 -6.85 -7.60
CA LYS A 49 -3.01 -8.19 -7.81
C LYS A 49 -2.35 -9.14 -6.80
N LEU A 50 -3.16 -9.82 -6.01
CA LEU A 50 -2.69 -10.73 -4.97
C LEU A 50 -2.67 -12.18 -5.49
N ARG A 51 -1.62 -12.91 -5.15
CA ARG A 51 -1.52 -14.37 -5.33
C ARG A 51 -1.14 -15.02 -4.01
N LYS A 52 -1.35 -16.35 -3.91
CA LYS A 52 -1.22 -17.18 -2.69
C LYS A 52 -0.17 -16.74 -1.67
N LYS A 53 1.03 -16.33 -2.09
CA LYS A 53 2.10 -15.92 -1.15
C LYS A 53 2.84 -14.65 -1.55
N ARG A 54 2.33 -13.88 -2.51
CA ARG A 54 3.03 -12.68 -3.02
C ARG A 54 2.08 -11.69 -3.68
N VAL A 55 2.54 -10.46 -3.78
CA VAL A 55 2.03 -9.51 -4.77
C VAL A 55 2.46 -10.00 -6.15
N GLU A 56 1.51 -10.21 -7.05
CA GLU A 56 1.76 -10.66 -8.42
C GLU A 56 2.14 -9.50 -9.34
N GLY A 57 1.52 -8.34 -9.14
CA GLY A 57 1.80 -7.15 -9.93
C GLY A 57 1.00 -5.95 -9.45
N PHE A 58 1.38 -4.79 -9.97
CA PHE A 58 0.76 -3.49 -9.71
C PHE A 58 -0.15 -3.11 -10.88
N ILE A 59 -1.25 -2.42 -10.60
CA ILE A 59 -2.11 -1.86 -11.64
C ILE A 59 -1.60 -0.46 -11.98
N GLU A 60 -0.71 -0.37 -12.97
CA GLU A 60 -0.03 0.89 -13.36
C GLU A 60 -0.99 1.91 -13.99
N THR A 61 -2.08 1.45 -14.59
CA THR A 61 -3.13 2.31 -15.18
C THR A 61 -3.79 3.24 -14.17
N ASP A 62 -3.62 3.01 -12.85
CA ASP A 62 -4.19 3.84 -11.79
C ASP A 62 -3.58 5.24 -11.72
N LEU A 63 -2.35 5.38 -12.21
CA LEU A 63 -1.63 6.65 -12.24
C LEU A 63 -1.69 7.33 -13.61
N GLU A 64 -2.36 6.69 -14.58
CA GLU A 64 -2.61 7.26 -15.90
C GLU A 64 -3.89 8.12 -15.89
N GLY A 65 -3.91 9.18 -16.71
CA GLY A 65 -5.12 9.99 -16.88
C GLY A 65 -5.50 10.88 -15.70
N LEU A 66 -4.58 11.10 -14.74
CA LEU A 66 -4.81 11.99 -13.61
C LEU A 66 -5.18 13.40 -14.07
N THR A 67 -6.19 13.98 -13.43
CA THR A 67 -6.52 15.38 -13.62
C THR A 67 -5.38 16.28 -13.12
N GLY A 68 -5.31 17.52 -13.63
CA GLY A 68 -4.29 18.48 -13.18
C GLY A 68 -4.34 18.79 -11.67
N HIS A 69 -5.46 18.52 -11.00
CA HIS A 69 -5.59 18.63 -9.56
C HIS A 69 -5.02 17.39 -8.84
N GLU A 70 -5.39 16.18 -9.28
CA GLU A 70 -4.88 14.93 -8.70
C GLU A 70 -3.36 14.81 -8.84
N ALA A 71 -2.80 15.21 -9.99
CA ALA A 71 -1.36 15.22 -10.20
C ALA A 71 -0.62 16.13 -9.22
N LYS A 72 -1.21 17.29 -8.87
CA LYS A 72 -0.63 18.21 -7.87
C LYS A 72 -0.66 17.61 -6.47
N ILE A 73 -1.78 17.00 -6.07
CA ILE A 73 -1.90 16.32 -4.77
C ILE A 73 -0.92 15.16 -4.70
N LEU A 74 -0.83 14.34 -5.74
CA LEU A 74 0.07 13.21 -5.79
C LEU A 74 1.53 13.65 -5.60
N LYS A 75 1.95 14.74 -6.25
CA LYS A 75 3.29 15.29 -6.06
C LYS A 75 3.55 15.68 -4.60
N HIS A 76 2.65 16.45 -3.99
CA HIS A 76 2.79 16.86 -2.59
C HIS A 76 2.77 15.64 -1.64
N LEU A 77 1.92 14.64 -1.92
CA LEU A 77 1.82 13.44 -1.10
C LEU A 77 3.12 12.64 -1.15
N LYS A 78 3.75 12.52 -2.32
CA LYS A 78 5.05 11.84 -2.48
C LYS A 78 6.13 12.50 -1.63
N GLU A 79 6.25 13.82 -1.67
CA GLU A 79 7.24 14.56 -0.87
C GLU A 79 7.06 14.29 0.64
N TYR A 80 5.82 14.34 1.13
CA TYR A 80 5.50 14.03 2.52
C TYR A 80 5.80 12.56 2.88
N LEU A 81 5.46 11.63 1.98
CA LEU A 81 5.60 10.20 2.22
C LEU A 81 7.07 9.76 2.28
N ILE A 82 7.96 10.43 1.54
CA ILE A 82 9.42 10.19 1.63
C ILE A 82 9.90 10.45 3.06
N GLU A 83 9.53 11.58 3.67
CA GLU A 83 9.96 11.90 5.04
C GLU A 83 9.49 10.85 6.05
N ASP A 84 8.26 10.35 5.91
CA ASP A 84 7.71 9.35 6.83
C ASP A 84 8.34 7.96 6.65
N ILE A 85 8.65 7.59 5.41
CA ILE A 85 9.40 6.37 5.10
C ILE A 85 10.81 6.45 5.72
N GLU A 86 11.51 7.57 5.53
CA GLU A 86 12.86 7.78 6.07
C GLU A 86 12.86 7.68 7.61
N LYS A 87 11.90 8.31 8.28
CA LYS A 87 11.73 8.19 9.75
C LYS A 87 11.53 6.74 10.18
N GLY A 88 10.68 6.00 9.46
CA GLY A 88 10.43 4.58 9.72
C GLY A 88 11.67 3.71 9.55
N VAL A 89 12.42 3.90 8.46
CA VAL A 89 13.66 3.17 8.17
C VAL A 89 14.75 3.50 9.18
N GLU A 90 14.94 4.78 9.52
CA GLU A 90 15.87 5.19 10.57
C GLU A 90 15.55 4.56 11.93
N PHE A 91 14.26 4.52 12.29
CA PHE A 91 13.82 3.89 13.52
C PHE A 91 14.18 2.39 13.57
N ALA A 92 13.91 1.65 12.49
CA ALA A 92 14.26 0.22 12.38
C ALA A 92 15.79 -0.03 12.39
N ASN A 93 16.57 0.86 11.78
CA ASN A 93 18.03 0.76 11.76
C ASN A 93 18.69 1.11 13.11
N LYS A 94 18.04 1.95 13.92
CA LYS A 94 18.51 2.26 15.28
C LYS A 94 18.20 1.11 16.25
N SER A 95 17.06 0.45 16.11
CA SER A 95 16.66 -0.67 16.98
C SER A 95 17.44 -1.97 16.70
N SER A 96 17.92 -2.19 15.47
CA SER A 96 18.76 -3.36 15.11
C SER A 96 20.22 -3.26 15.58
N LYS A 97 20.71 -2.08 15.96
CA LYS A 97 22.07 -1.88 16.51
C LYS A 97 22.18 -2.09 18.02
N ALA A 98 21.10 -2.49 18.68
CA ALA A 98 21.06 -2.78 20.12
C ALA A 98 21.10 -4.29 20.43
N SER A 99 21.47 -5.13 19.45
CA SER A 99 21.63 -6.59 19.59
C SER A 99 23.10 -7.00 19.48
#